data_AF-A0A7J8U5K1-F1
#
_entry.id   AF-A0A7J8U5K1-F1
#
_cell.length_a   1.000
_cell.length_b   1.000
_cell.length_c   1.000
_cell.angle_alpha   90.00
_cell.angle_beta   90.00
_cell.angle_gamma   90.00
#
_symmetry.space_group_name_H-M   'P 1'
#
loop_
_entity.id
_entity.type
_entity.pdbx_description
1 polymer ?
#
loop_
_entity_poly.entity_id
_entity_poly.type
_entity_poly.pdbx_seq_one_letter_code
_entity_poly.pdbx_strand_id
1 'polypeptide(L)'
;MIHDAELCSKLVLTGAIRDGLIEQKELARYFLTILNLSDQYKKWAKFSTKEDRLLSFIEHKVEDSISSKLEMRQKKQHMMDHTQDLIVNDVRGTIFDTISCFDGNIELEEDMIKLMEAELVALREAFRVPQGLGEYVYNRVSVKLLDLYRTGRLGHYTLDTLPLTLHHPL
;
A
#
# COMPACT_ATOMS: atom_id res chain seq x y z
N MET A 1 -3.18 -5.86 29.05
CA MET A 1 -2.15 -6.49 28.19
C MET A 1 -2.49 -6.49 26.71
N ILE A 2 -3.70 -6.89 26.26
CA ILE A 2 -4.05 -6.86 24.81
C ILE A 2 -4.04 -5.42 24.25
N HIS A 3 -4.56 -4.46 25.02
CA HIS A 3 -4.57 -3.04 24.66
C HIS A 3 -3.15 -2.45 24.46
N ASP A 4 -2.16 -2.93 25.22
CA ASP A 4 -0.79 -2.41 25.14
C ASP A 4 -0.09 -2.88 23.87
N ALA A 5 -0.35 -4.12 23.44
CA ALA A 5 0.18 -4.67 22.19
C ALA A 5 -0.43 -3.99 20.96
N GLU A 6 -1.75 -3.76 20.95
CA GLU A 6 -2.43 -3.04 19.86
C GLU A 6 -1.92 -1.60 19.75
N LEU A 7 -1.80 -0.89 20.88
CA LEU A 7 -1.24 0.47 20.92
C LEU A 7 0.19 0.49 20.39
N CYS A 8 1.03 -0.47 20.78
CA CYS A 8 2.38 -0.59 20.25
C CYS A 8 2.37 -0.80 18.73
N SER A 9 1.54 -1.69 18.20
CA SER A 9 1.40 -1.90 16.75
C SER A 9 1.01 -0.61 16.01
N LYS A 10 0.10 0.19 16.55
CA LYS A 10 -0.27 1.50 15.99
C LYS A 10 0.91 2.50 16.02
N LEU A 11 1.66 2.55 17.12
CA LEU A 11 2.84 3.40 17.25
C LEU A 11 3.95 2.99 16.28
N VAL A 12 4.19 1.69 16.10
CA VAL A 12 5.16 1.20 15.10
C VAL A 12 4.64 1.52 13.68
N LEU A 13 3.36 1.27 13.41
CA LEU A 13 2.75 1.49 12.09
C LEU A 13 2.91 2.95 11.63
N THR A 14 2.63 3.91 12.52
CA THR A 14 2.81 5.36 12.25
C THR A 14 4.27 5.79 12.16
N GLY A 15 5.22 4.92 12.54
CA GLY A 15 6.64 5.26 12.61
C GLY A 15 7.00 6.10 13.84
N ALA A 16 6.09 6.25 14.80
CA ALA A 16 6.35 6.96 16.06
C ALA A 16 7.40 6.24 16.92
N ILE A 17 7.49 4.91 16.81
CA ILE A 17 8.54 4.09 17.39
C ILE A 17 9.18 3.18 16.35
N ARG A 18 10.44 2.80 16.57
CA ARG A 18 11.27 2.09 15.59
C ARG A 18 10.76 0.66 15.33
N ASP A 19 10.75 0.27 14.06
CA ASP A 19 10.32 -1.04 13.54
C ASP A 19 11.12 -2.26 14.06
N GLY A 20 12.16 -2.07 14.87
CA GLY A 20 12.97 -3.17 15.41
C GLY A 20 12.23 -4.11 16.38
N LEU A 21 10.96 -3.84 16.66
CA LEU A 21 10.11 -4.61 17.57
C LEU A 21 9.16 -5.58 16.83
N ILE A 22 8.86 -5.34 15.54
CA ILE A 22 7.88 -6.10 14.77
C ILE A 22 8.45 -6.37 13.37
N GLU A 23 8.31 -7.60 12.88
CA GLU A 23 8.71 -7.92 11.51
C GLU A 23 7.92 -7.06 10.50
N GLN A 24 8.60 -6.51 9.49
CA GLN A 24 7.99 -5.63 8.49
C GLN A 24 6.79 -6.28 7.80
N LYS A 25 6.88 -7.59 7.55
CA LYS A 25 5.80 -8.39 6.98
C LYS A 25 4.56 -8.40 7.88
N GLU A 26 4.74 -8.63 9.17
CA GLU A 26 3.63 -8.66 10.14
C GLU A 26 3.02 -7.26 10.33
N LEU A 27 3.86 -6.22 10.35
CA LEU A 27 3.36 -4.84 10.41
C LEU A 27 2.57 -4.45 9.16
N ALA A 28 3.02 -4.89 7.98
CA ALA A 28 2.31 -4.68 6.72
C ALA A 28 0.98 -5.46 6.68
N ARG A 29 0.94 -6.70 7.18
CA ARG A 29 -0.30 -7.47 7.36
C ARG A 29 -1.28 -6.77 8.28
N TYR A 30 -0.81 -6.24 9.40
CA TYR A 30 -1.63 -5.44 10.30
C TYR A 30 -2.24 -4.21 9.59
N PHE A 31 -1.44 -3.50 8.80
CA PHE A 31 -1.94 -2.40 7.98
C PHE A 31 -2.99 -2.86 6.94
N LEU A 32 -2.73 -3.95 6.21
CA LEU A 32 -3.69 -4.49 5.24
C LEU A 32 -5.00 -4.89 5.90
N THR A 33 -4.97 -5.47 7.11
CA THR A 33 -6.19 -5.76 7.87
C THR A 33 -7.01 -4.49 8.12
N ILE A 34 -6.37 -3.41 8.59
CA ILE A 34 -7.04 -2.11 8.80
C ILE A 34 -7.62 -1.58 7.47
N LEU A 35 -6.86 -1.70 6.38
CA LEU A 35 -7.26 -1.23 5.07
C LEU A 35 -8.47 -2.00 4.53
N ASN A 36 -8.45 -3.32 4.62
CA ASN A 36 -9.47 -4.24 4.10
C ASN A 36 -10.80 -4.11 4.82
N LEU A 37 -10.77 -3.83 6.12
CA LEU A 37 -11.95 -3.54 6.93
C LEU A 37 -12.47 -2.10 6.75
N SER A 38 -11.73 -1.24 6.03
CA SER A 38 -12.10 0.15 5.80
C SER A 38 -12.76 0.36 4.43
N ASP A 39 -13.55 1.42 4.29
CA ASP A 39 -14.05 1.85 2.98
C ASP A 39 -13.05 2.71 2.19
N GLN A 40 -11.83 2.92 2.71
CA GLN A 40 -10.86 3.84 2.11
C GLN A 40 -10.39 3.37 0.73
N TYR A 41 -10.20 2.05 0.54
CA TYR A 41 -9.75 1.47 -0.72
C TYR A 41 -10.78 1.66 -1.85
N LYS A 42 -12.08 1.79 -1.53
CA LYS A 42 -13.15 1.98 -2.53
C LYS A 42 -12.96 3.25 -3.36
N LYS A 43 -12.29 4.27 -2.81
CA LYS A 43 -11.93 5.52 -3.51
C LYS A 43 -10.95 5.30 -4.66
N TRP A 44 -10.32 4.14 -4.72
CA TRP A 44 -9.31 3.79 -5.73
C TRP A 44 -9.89 3.03 -6.93
N ALA A 45 -11.21 2.85 -7.01
CA ALA A 45 -11.86 2.23 -8.17
C ALA A 45 -11.44 2.87 -9.50
N LYS A 46 -11.20 4.19 -9.52
CA LYS A 46 -10.71 4.93 -10.69
C LYS A 46 -9.31 4.52 -11.19
N PHE A 47 -8.54 3.78 -10.38
CA PHE A 47 -7.21 3.28 -10.74
C PHE A 47 -7.24 1.80 -11.18
N SER A 48 -8.43 1.17 -11.21
CA SER A 48 -8.67 -0.23 -11.58
C SER A 48 -8.50 -0.51 -13.08
N THR A 49 -8.56 0.51 -13.94
CA THR A 49 -8.53 0.32 -15.40
C THR A 49 -7.19 -0.25 -15.88
N LYS A 50 -7.17 -1.54 -16.23
CA LYS A 50 -5.97 -2.22 -16.76
C LYS A 50 -5.41 -1.56 -18.03
N GLU A 51 -6.27 -0.98 -18.86
CA GLU A 51 -5.87 -0.26 -20.08
C GLU A 51 -5.06 1.00 -19.76
N ASP A 52 -5.49 1.81 -18.77
CA ASP A 52 -4.77 3.02 -18.34
C ASP A 52 -3.40 2.67 -17.71
N ARG A 53 -3.32 1.54 -16.97
CA ARG A 53 -2.07 1.04 -16.39
C ARG A 53 -1.10 0.55 -17.47
N LEU A 54 -1.60 -0.07 -18.53
CA LEU A 54 -0.78 -0.54 -19.65
C LEU A 54 -0.29 0.60 -20.54
N LEU A 55 -1.15 1.60 -20.81
CA LEU A 55 -0.80 2.78 -21.60
C LEU A 55 0.28 3.63 -20.90
N SER A 56 0.10 3.90 -19.61
CA SER A 56 1.12 4.62 -18.82
C SER A 56 2.46 3.87 -18.76
N PHE A 57 2.44 2.53 -18.76
CA PHE A 57 3.65 1.72 -18.83
C PHE A 57 4.37 1.86 -20.18
N ILE A 58 3.63 1.89 -21.30
CA ILE A 58 4.19 2.00 -22.65
C ILE A 58 4.76 3.39 -22.90
N GLU A 59 4.04 4.46 -22.53
CA GLU A 59 4.50 5.85 -22.68
C GLU A 59 5.85 6.08 -22.00
N HIS A 60 6.00 5.59 -20.77
CA HIS A 60 7.23 5.77 -20.00
C HIS A 60 8.44 5.03 -20.60
N LYS A 61 8.22 3.85 -21.19
CA LYS A 61 9.28 3.05 -21.83
C LYS A 61 9.80 3.70 -23.11
N VAL A 62 8.95 4.45 -23.81
CA VAL A 62 9.31 5.17 -25.04
C VAL A 62 10.12 6.43 -24.73
N GLU A 63 9.75 7.18 -23.69
CA GLU A 63 10.47 8.41 -23.29
C GLU A 63 11.91 8.16 -22.82
N ASP A 64 12.16 7.04 -22.15
CA ASP A 64 13.51 6.65 -21.70
C ASP A 64 14.50 6.43 -22.86
N SER A 65 14.01 6.23 -24.09
CA SER A 65 14.87 5.93 -25.25
C SER A 65 15.38 7.15 -26.04
N ILE A 66 14.87 8.36 -25.78
CA ILE A 66 15.00 9.48 -26.75
C ILE A 66 15.96 10.64 -26.33
N SER A 67 16.37 10.83 -25.08
CA SER A 67 16.89 12.16 -24.67
C SER A 67 18.40 12.32 -24.34
N SER A 68 18.94 13.47 -24.75
CA SER A 68 20.35 13.91 -24.66
C SER A 68 20.73 14.65 -23.36
N LYS A 69 22.04 14.91 -23.18
CA LYS A 69 22.79 14.95 -21.91
C LYS A 69 22.63 16.20 -20.99
N LEU A 70 21.94 17.27 -21.40
CA LEU A 70 21.93 18.56 -20.66
C LEU A 70 20.59 18.91 -19.98
N GLU A 71 19.45 18.42 -20.50
CA GLU A 71 18.10 18.54 -19.90
C GLU A 71 17.88 17.58 -18.71
N MET A 72 18.87 16.73 -18.41
CA MET A 72 18.73 15.54 -17.56
C MET A 72 18.54 15.83 -16.07
N ARG A 73 18.91 17.01 -15.53
CA ARG A 73 18.85 17.23 -14.06
C ARG A 73 17.49 17.70 -13.57
N GLN A 74 16.85 18.67 -14.23
CA GLN A 74 15.52 19.15 -13.87
C GLN A 74 14.42 18.16 -14.30
N LYS A 75 14.56 17.55 -15.50
CA LYS A 75 13.61 16.53 -15.98
C LYS A 75 13.67 15.26 -15.11
N LYS A 76 14.84 14.85 -14.60
CA LYS A 76 14.93 13.72 -13.65
C LYS A 76 14.14 13.94 -12.38
N GLN A 77 14.16 15.14 -11.79
CA GLN A 77 13.39 15.40 -10.56
C GLN A 77 11.89 15.34 -10.83
N HIS A 78 11.42 15.93 -11.93
CA HIS A 78 10.01 15.89 -12.34
C HIS A 78 9.55 14.48 -12.78
N MET A 79 10.37 13.74 -13.52
CA MET A 79 10.11 12.36 -13.91
C MET A 79 10.11 11.41 -12.71
N MET A 80 10.94 11.68 -11.70
CA MET A 80 11.00 10.85 -10.48
C MET A 80 9.73 11.03 -9.64
N ASP A 81 9.20 12.25 -9.57
CA ASP A 81 7.89 12.53 -8.96
C ASP A 81 6.76 11.80 -9.71
N HIS A 82 6.74 11.92 -11.04
CA HIS A 82 5.71 11.29 -11.87
C HIS A 82 5.76 9.75 -11.88
N THR A 83 6.97 9.17 -11.93
CA THR A 83 7.15 7.71 -11.84
C THR A 83 6.64 7.18 -10.50
N GLN A 84 6.87 7.93 -9.41
CA GLN A 84 6.40 7.54 -8.10
C GLN A 84 4.87 7.60 -8.01
N ASP A 85 4.21 8.54 -8.68
CA ASP A 85 2.75 8.62 -8.68
C ASP A 85 2.10 7.54 -9.54
N LEU A 86 2.76 7.12 -10.63
CA LEU A 86 2.34 5.94 -11.39
C LEU A 86 2.39 4.67 -10.55
N ILE A 87 3.48 4.46 -9.80
CA ILE A 87 3.60 3.30 -8.90
C ILE A 87 2.53 3.35 -7.81
N VAL A 88 2.25 4.53 -7.24
CA VAL A 88 1.19 4.67 -6.23
C VAL A 88 -0.19 4.36 -6.80
N ASN A 89 -0.49 4.83 -8.01
CA ASN A 89 -1.77 4.53 -8.65
C ASN A 89 -1.89 3.03 -8.99
N ASP A 90 -0.81 2.39 -9.44
CA ASP A 90 -0.77 0.95 -9.68
C ASP A 90 -0.97 0.15 -8.41
N VAL A 91 -0.32 0.53 -7.30
CA VAL A 91 -0.52 -0.06 -5.97
C VAL A 91 -1.98 0.08 -5.51
N ARG A 92 -2.56 1.29 -5.61
CA ARG A 92 -3.95 1.55 -5.24
C ARG A 92 -4.93 0.74 -6.08
N GLY A 93 -4.73 0.70 -7.40
CA GLY A 93 -5.54 -0.10 -8.32
C GLY A 93 -5.42 -1.59 -8.02
N THR A 94 -4.21 -2.07 -7.76
CA THR A 94 -3.93 -3.47 -7.42
C THR A 94 -4.63 -3.91 -6.15
N ILE A 95 -4.56 -3.10 -5.08
CA ILE A 95 -5.26 -3.39 -3.82
C ILE A 95 -6.77 -3.42 -4.06
N PHE A 96 -7.32 -2.40 -4.73
CA PHE A 96 -8.75 -2.35 -5.04
C PHE A 96 -9.20 -3.57 -5.84
N ASP A 97 -8.48 -3.93 -6.89
CA ASP A 97 -8.79 -5.08 -7.73
C ASP A 97 -8.72 -6.39 -6.92
N THR A 98 -7.69 -6.56 -6.09
CA THR A 98 -7.50 -7.77 -5.29
C THR A 98 -8.63 -7.96 -4.28
N ILE A 99 -8.98 -6.91 -3.52
CA ILE A 99 -10.08 -6.96 -2.56
C ILE A 99 -11.42 -7.18 -3.27
N SER A 100 -11.65 -6.50 -4.40
CA SER A 100 -12.94 -6.56 -5.11
C SER A 100 -13.18 -7.88 -5.84
N CYS A 101 -12.11 -8.58 -6.24
CA CYS A 101 -12.19 -9.90 -6.85
C CYS A 101 -12.11 -11.06 -5.84
N PHE A 102 -11.90 -10.78 -4.57
CA PHE A 102 -11.85 -11.80 -3.52
C PHE A 102 -13.26 -12.31 -3.19
N ASP A 103 -13.48 -13.62 -3.23
CA ASP A 103 -14.78 -14.24 -2.98
C ASP A 103 -15.00 -14.71 -1.53
N GLY A 104 -13.97 -14.60 -0.69
CA GLY A 104 -13.98 -15.03 0.70
C GLY A 104 -14.62 -14.01 1.64
N ASN A 105 -14.94 -14.47 2.85
CA ASN A 105 -15.54 -13.61 3.87
C ASN A 105 -14.45 -12.97 4.73
N ILE A 106 -14.23 -11.66 4.58
CA ILE A 106 -13.20 -10.91 5.33
C ILE A 106 -13.41 -10.90 6.86
N GLU A 107 -14.62 -11.23 7.35
CA GLU A 107 -14.88 -11.39 8.79
C GLU A 107 -14.29 -12.70 9.35
N LEU A 108 -13.94 -13.67 8.49
CA LEU A 108 -13.26 -14.90 8.87
C LEU A 108 -11.75 -14.71 8.80
N GLU A 109 -11.06 -14.99 9.91
CA GLU A 109 -9.61 -14.85 10.02
C GLU A 109 -8.85 -15.60 8.91
N GLU A 110 -9.27 -16.83 8.59
CA GLU A 110 -8.65 -17.63 7.53
C GLU A 110 -8.74 -16.98 6.15
N ASP A 111 -9.89 -16.36 5.84
CA ASP A 111 -10.10 -15.69 4.55
C ASP A 111 -9.38 -14.34 4.52
N MET A 112 -9.34 -13.60 5.63
CA MET A 112 -8.51 -12.40 5.76
C MET A 112 -7.03 -12.72 5.54
N ILE A 113 -6.52 -13.83 6.09
CA ILE A 113 -5.13 -14.28 5.86
C ILE A 113 -4.89 -14.56 4.37
N LYS A 114 -5.78 -15.29 3.71
CA LYS A 114 -5.69 -15.57 2.27
C LYS A 114 -5.70 -14.29 1.44
N LEU A 115 -6.56 -13.33 1.79
CA LEU A 115 -6.63 -12.03 1.13
C LEU A 115 -5.31 -11.27 1.28
N MET A 116 -4.78 -11.14 2.50
CA MET A 116 -3.50 -10.46 2.74
C MET A 116 -2.33 -11.12 1.97
N GLU A 117 -2.32 -12.45 1.84
CA GLU A 117 -1.31 -13.15 1.04
C GLU A 117 -1.45 -12.86 -0.45
N ALA A 118 -2.68 -12.86 -0.98
CA ALA A 118 -2.95 -12.48 -2.35
C ALA A 118 -2.54 -11.02 -2.63
N GLU A 119 -2.82 -10.10 -1.71
CA GLU A 119 -2.41 -8.70 -1.81
C GLU A 119 -0.89 -8.55 -1.84
N LEU A 120 -0.15 -9.20 -0.93
CA LEU A 120 1.31 -9.16 -0.93
C LEU A 120 1.92 -9.73 -2.22
N VAL A 121 1.30 -10.77 -2.79
CA VAL A 121 1.69 -11.33 -4.09
C VAL A 121 1.44 -10.33 -5.22
N ALA A 122 0.25 -9.73 -5.28
CA ALA A 122 -0.11 -8.78 -6.32
C ALA A 122 0.72 -7.49 -6.24
N LEU A 123 0.96 -6.99 -5.03
CA LEU A 123 1.78 -5.82 -4.75
C LEU A 123 3.24 -5.99 -5.18
N ARG A 124 3.76 -7.23 -5.22
CA ARG A 124 5.10 -7.48 -5.77
C ARG A 124 5.25 -6.94 -7.18
N GLU A 125 4.26 -7.22 -8.03
CA GLU A 125 4.24 -6.77 -9.42
C GLU A 125 4.05 -5.25 -9.50
N ALA A 126 3.11 -4.70 -8.72
CA ALA A 126 2.85 -3.26 -8.68
C ALA A 126 4.09 -2.45 -8.22
N PHE A 127 4.84 -2.97 -7.26
CA PHE A 127 6.09 -2.37 -6.80
C PHE A 127 7.31 -2.68 -7.69
N ARG A 128 7.13 -3.52 -8.72
CA ARG A 128 8.19 -3.96 -9.65
C ARG A 128 9.37 -4.62 -8.91
N VAL A 129 9.07 -5.44 -7.89
CA VAL A 129 10.10 -6.14 -7.10
C VAL A 129 10.57 -7.40 -7.83
N PRO A 130 11.87 -7.56 -8.14
CA PRO A 130 12.38 -8.73 -8.88
C PRO A 130 12.15 -10.06 -8.15
N GLN A 131 11.87 -11.12 -8.91
CA GLN A 131 11.58 -12.47 -8.39
C GLN A 131 12.80 -13.18 -7.74
N GLY A 132 14.03 -12.74 -8.02
CA GLY A 132 15.27 -13.40 -7.57
C GLY A 132 15.66 -13.24 -6.09
N LEU A 133 14.78 -12.69 -5.25
CA LEU A 133 15.09 -12.33 -3.85
C LEU A 133 14.61 -13.34 -2.80
N GLY A 134 13.97 -14.45 -3.21
CA GLY A 134 13.50 -15.50 -2.28
C GLY A 134 12.54 -14.97 -1.21
N GLU A 135 12.68 -15.43 0.04
CA GLU A 135 11.83 -14.99 1.17
C GLU A 135 11.94 -13.48 1.48
N TYR A 136 13.00 -12.80 1.03
CA TYR A 136 13.16 -11.35 1.21
C TYR A 136 12.27 -10.51 0.27
N VAL A 137 11.63 -11.12 -0.74
CA VAL A 137 10.71 -10.42 -1.65
C VAL A 137 9.59 -9.73 -0.86
N TYR A 138 8.92 -10.47 0.01
CA TYR A 138 7.78 -9.93 0.77
C TYR A 138 8.22 -8.90 1.79
N ASN A 139 9.39 -9.05 2.40
CA ASN A 139 9.95 -8.00 3.27
C ASN A 139 10.14 -6.67 2.51
N ARG A 140 10.61 -6.70 1.25
CA ARG A 140 10.72 -5.48 0.44
C ARG A 140 9.36 -4.89 0.05
N VAL A 141 8.40 -5.74 -0.29
CA VAL A 141 7.01 -5.31 -0.56
C VAL A 141 6.43 -4.63 0.66
N SER A 142 6.58 -5.23 1.85
CA SER A 142 6.12 -4.71 3.12
C SER A 142 6.74 -3.35 3.46
N VAL A 143 8.06 -3.21 3.33
CA VAL A 143 8.75 -1.93 3.56
C VAL A 143 8.22 -0.84 2.61
N LYS A 144 8.04 -1.15 1.33
CA LYS A 144 7.50 -0.18 0.36
C LYS A 144 6.04 0.20 0.67
N LEU A 145 5.21 -0.76 1.06
CA LEU A 145 3.83 -0.51 1.43
C LEU A 145 3.75 0.41 2.67
N LEU A 146 4.54 0.12 3.70
CA LEU A 146 4.59 0.91 4.92
C LEU A 146 5.12 2.32 4.68
N ASP A 147 6.09 2.50 3.79
CA ASP A 147 6.58 3.82 3.37
C ASP A 147 5.46 4.65 2.71
N LEU A 148 4.69 4.06 1.80
CA LEU A 148 3.54 4.74 1.19
C LEU A 148 2.44 5.09 2.19
N TYR A 149 2.20 4.22 3.18
CA TYR A 149 1.28 4.51 4.27
C TYR A 149 1.76 5.69 5.12
N ARG A 150 3.00 5.64 5.62
CA ARG A 150 3.59 6.65 6.51
C ARG A 150 3.73 8.03 5.87
N THR A 151 3.98 8.06 4.56
CA THR A 151 4.05 9.30 3.78
C THR A 151 2.66 9.83 3.37
N GLY A 152 1.58 9.15 3.77
CA GLY A 152 0.19 9.54 3.44
C GLY A 152 -0.18 9.32 1.98
N ARG A 153 0.68 8.65 1.20
CA ARG A 153 0.49 8.43 -0.24
C ARG A 153 -0.55 7.36 -0.55
N LEU A 154 -0.92 6.52 0.41
CA LEU A 154 -2.13 5.70 0.31
C LEU A 154 -3.39 6.48 0.72
N GLY A 155 -3.24 7.64 1.37
CA GLY A 155 -4.33 8.40 1.94
C GLY A 155 -4.16 8.53 3.45
N HIS A 156 -5.10 9.25 4.07
CA HIS A 156 -5.07 9.50 5.51
C HIS A 156 -5.95 8.48 6.23
N TYR A 157 -5.40 7.82 7.24
CA TYR A 157 -6.09 6.81 8.04
C TYR A 157 -6.10 7.24 9.50
N THR A 158 -7.25 7.12 10.15
CA THR A 158 -7.36 7.25 11.60
C THR A 158 -7.30 5.84 12.18
N LEU A 159 -6.28 5.56 13.01
CA LEU A 159 -6.11 4.25 13.63
C LEU A 159 -6.98 4.06 14.88
N ASP A 160 -7.49 5.15 15.43
CA ASP A 160 -8.35 5.14 16.60
C ASP A 160 -9.80 5.39 16.20
N THR A 161 -10.69 4.62 16.83
CA THR A 161 -12.11 4.94 16.81
C THR A 161 -12.29 6.23 17.60
N LEU A 162 -12.80 7.28 16.93
CA LEU A 162 -13.19 8.49 17.64
C LEU A 162 -14.22 8.08 18.71
N PRO A 163 -14.10 8.55 19.96
CA PRO A 163 -15.13 8.28 20.95
C PRO A 163 -16.44 8.85 20.41
N LEU A 164 -17.39 7.95 20.12
CA LEU A 164 -18.79 8.31 19.95
C LEU A 164 -19.20 8.92 21.29
N THR A 165 -19.14 10.25 21.38
CA THR A 165 -19.63 10.97 22.56
C THR A 165 -21.08 10.59 22.73
N LEU A 166 -21.34 9.72 23.72
CA LEU A 166 -22.66 9.41 24.23
C LEU A 166 -23.30 10.76 24.61
N HIS A 167 -24.21 11.24 23.76
CA HIS A 167 -25.15 12.27 24.14
C HIS A 167 -25.99 11.68 25.28
N HIS A 168 -25.65 12.03 26.52
CA HIS A 168 -26.56 11.91 27.64
C HIS A 168 -27.59 13.05 27.52
N PRO A 169 -28.88 12.77 27.29
CA PRO A 169 -29.92 13.77 27.51
C PRO A 169 -30.10 13.95 29.03
N LEU A 170 -30.12 15.21 29.45
CA LEU A 170 -30.59 15.64 30.77
C LEU A 170 -32.11 15.54 30.86
#